data_AF-A0A5E4VA26-F1
#
_entry.id   AF-A0A5E4VA26-F1
#
_cell.length_a   1.000
_cell.length_b   1.000
_cell.length_c   1.000
_cell.angle_alpha   90.00
_cell.angle_beta   90.00
_cell.angle_gamma   90.00
#
_symmetry.space_group_name_H-M   'P 1'
#
loop_
_entity.id
_entity.type
_entity.pdbx_description
1 polymer ?
#
loop_
_entity_poly.entity_id
_entity_poly.type
_entity_poly.pdbx_seq_one_letter_code
_entity_poly.pdbx_strand_id
1 'polypeptide(L)'
;MDCYVYYRVTPANAKAAAEAVTRLFALVTTRFGVSARLQRRAEASASDALTGGATWMERYDGVPPAFMDALPAMATQCGLATLVEGERHTECFEDMPTPCA
;
A
#
# COMPACT_ATOMS: atom_id res chain seq x y z
N MET A 1 1.05 -13.20 8.01
CA MET A 1 1.44 -12.82 6.64
C MET A 1 1.80 -11.35 6.62
N ASP A 2 2.73 -10.98 5.74
CA ASP A 2 3.05 -9.59 5.44
C ASP A 2 2.52 -9.26 4.05
N CYS A 3 1.90 -8.09 3.90
CA CYS A 3 1.30 -7.68 2.63
C CYS A 3 1.93 -6.40 2.09
N TYR A 4 2.14 -6.38 0.78
CA TYR A 4 2.76 -5.30 0.04
C TYR A 4 1.76 -4.83 -1.00
N VAL A 5 1.45 -3.54 -0.97
CA VAL A 5 0.48 -2.92 -1.87
C VAL A 5 1.18 -1.85 -2.68
N TYR A 6 1.25 -2.02 -3.99
CA TYR A 6 1.91 -1.07 -4.87
C TYR A 6 0.95 -0.48 -5.91
N TYR A 7 1.16 0.79 -6.21
CA TYR A 7 0.35 1.58 -7.12
C TYR A 7 1.16 2.78 -7.60
N ARG A 8 0.69 3.44 -8.65
CA ARG A 8 1.32 4.65 -9.18
C ARG A 8 0.61 5.90 -8.70
N VAL A 9 1.37 6.97 -8.49
CA VAL A 9 0.85 8.30 -8.12
C VAL A 9 1.50 9.35 -9.01
N THR A 10 0.69 10.24 -9.58
CA THR A 10 1.19 11.38 -10.36
C THR A 10 1.77 12.46 -9.44
N PRO A 11 2.66 13.33 -9.95
CA PRO A 11 3.16 14.47 -9.18
C PRO A 11 2.04 15.38 -8.66
N ALA A 12 0.98 15.56 -9.46
CA ALA A 12 -0.16 16.39 -9.10
C ALA A 12 -0.92 15.86 -7.88
N ASN A 13 -1.01 14.53 -7.74
CA ASN A 13 -1.73 13.88 -6.65
C ASN A 13 -0.84 13.53 -5.46
N ALA A 14 0.49 13.58 -5.60
CA ALA A 14 1.44 13.09 -4.60
C ALA A 14 1.18 13.61 -3.17
N LYS A 15 0.92 14.91 -3.01
CA LYS A 15 0.63 15.49 -1.69
C LYS A 15 -0.68 14.93 -1.10
N ALA A 16 -1.77 14.98 -1.87
CA ALA A 16 -3.07 14.49 -1.42
C ALA A 16 -3.04 12.98 -1.13
N ALA A 17 -2.30 12.21 -1.93
CA ALA A 17 -2.11 10.78 -1.74
C ALA A 17 -1.35 10.49 -0.43
N ALA A 18 -0.28 11.23 -0.11
CA ALA A 18 0.45 11.07 1.14
C ALA A 18 -0.43 11.31 2.38
N GLU A 19 -1.30 12.33 2.32
CA GLU A 19 -2.26 12.61 3.38
C GLU A 19 -3.32 11.50 3.50
N ALA A 20 -3.80 10.97 2.36
CA ALA A 20 -4.73 9.84 2.33
C ALA A 20 -4.11 8.54 2.88
N VAL A 21 -2.85 8.25 2.55
CA VAL A 21 -2.11 7.11 3.12
C VAL A 21 -1.93 7.29 4.62
N THR A 22 -1.64 8.50 5.09
CA THR A 22 -1.52 8.78 6.54
C THR A 22 -2.82 8.47 7.28
N ARG A 23 -3.97 8.87 6.72
CA ARG A 23 -5.30 8.51 7.26
C ARG A 23 -5.56 7.01 7.21
N LEU A 24 -5.21 6.36 6.10
CA LEU A 24 -5.35 4.92 5.95
C LEU A 24 -4.52 4.18 7.02
N PHE A 25 -3.28 4.58 7.25
CA PHE A 25 -2.39 3.99 8.25
C PHE A 25 -2.96 4.16 9.67
N ALA A 26 -3.44 5.34 10.02
CA ALA A 26 -4.13 5.55 11.29
C ALA A 26 -5.38 4.65 11.45
N LEU A 27 -6.15 4.49 10.38
CA LEU A 27 -7.36 3.67 10.37
C LEU A 27 -7.04 2.17 10.53
N VAL A 28 -6.05 1.64 9.80
CA VAL A 28 -5.67 0.22 9.93
C VAL A 28 -5.07 -0.08 11.29
N THR A 29 -4.27 0.83 11.87
CA THR A 29 -3.74 0.65 13.22
C THR A 29 -4.87 0.65 14.24
N THR A 30 -5.85 1.56 14.11
CA THR A 30 -7.00 1.63 15.02
C THR A 30 -7.89 0.39 14.92
N ARG A 31 -8.14 -0.11 13.71
CA ARG A 31 -9.12 -1.20 13.48
C ARG A 31 -8.53 -2.59 13.62
N PHE A 32 -7.26 -2.77 13.27
CA PHE A 32 -6.61 -4.09 13.21
C PHE A 32 -5.33 -4.18 14.05
N GLY A 33 -4.84 -3.09 14.65
CA GLY A 33 -3.55 -3.08 15.35
C GLY A 33 -2.35 -3.25 14.42
N VAL A 34 -2.55 -3.11 13.10
CA VAL A 34 -1.51 -3.32 12.08
C VAL A 34 -0.63 -2.08 11.96
N SER A 35 0.68 -2.29 11.94
CA SER A 35 1.67 -1.27 11.61
C SER A 35 1.93 -1.26 10.11
N ALA A 36 2.09 -0.06 9.53
CA ALA A 36 2.30 0.12 8.11
C ALA A 36 3.41 1.12 7.80
N ARG A 37 4.04 0.96 6.64
CA ARG A 37 5.08 1.87 6.14
C ARG A 37 4.84 2.20 4.67
N LEU A 38 5.04 3.47 4.32
CA LEU A 38 5.03 3.92 2.93
C LEU A 38 6.46 4.02 2.41
N GLN A 39 6.71 3.43 1.25
CA GLN A 39 7.95 3.50 0.51
C GLN A 39 7.65 3.91 -0.93
N ARG A 40 8.66 4.39 -1.65
CA ARG A 40 8.61 4.57 -3.09
C ARG A 40 9.64 3.68 -3.75
N ARG A 41 9.37 3.22 -4.97
CA ARG A 41 10.36 2.52 -5.79
C ARG A 41 11.56 3.45 -6.01
N ALA A 42 12.76 2.94 -5.74
CA ALA A 42 13.98 3.72 -5.89
C ALA A 42 14.31 3.99 -7.37
N GLU A 43 14.10 2.98 -8.20
CA GLU A 43 14.29 3.04 -9.65
C GLU A 43 12.96 3.37 -10.34
N ALA A 44 12.94 4.41 -11.17
CA ALA A 44 11.75 4.73 -11.94
C ALA A 44 11.46 3.59 -12.93
N SER A 45 10.22 3.08 -12.94
CA SER A 45 9.81 2.18 -14.02
C SER A 45 9.76 2.94 -15.36
N ALA A 46 9.75 2.21 -16.48
CA ALA A 46 9.57 2.84 -17.80
C ALA A 46 8.29 3.71 -17.85
N SER A 47 7.22 3.26 -17.20
CA SER A 47 5.96 4.01 -17.08
C SER A 47 6.12 5.26 -16.21
N ASP A 48 6.83 5.17 -15.08
CA ASP A 48 7.08 6.32 -14.20
C ASP A 48 7.91 7.39 -14.93
N ALA A 49 8.91 6.98 -15.73
CA ALA A 49 9.72 7.89 -16.52
C ALA A 49 8.91 8.60 -17.62
N LEU A 50 7.91 7.94 -18.20
CA LEU A 50 7.04 8.49 -19.25
C LEU A 50 6.01 9.50 -18.70
N THR A 51 5.42 9.23 -17.53
CA THR A 51 4.36 10.08 -16.95
C THR A 51 4.87 11.06 -15.90
N GLY A 52 6.14 10.95 -15.49
CA GLY A 52 6.69 11.67 -14.34
C GLY A 52 6.13 11.18 -13.00
N GLY A 53 5.41 10.05 -12.98
CA GLY A 53 4.84 9.46 -11.77
C GLY A 53 5.87 8.77 -10.89
N ALA A 54 5.41 8.22 -9.77
CA ALA A 54 6.20 7.34 -8.94
C ALA A 54 5.37 6.13 -8.51
N THR A 55 5.99 4.94 -8.55
CA THR A 55 5.44 3.75 -7.91
C THR A 55 5.64 3.83 -6.40
N TRP A 56 4.55 3.85 -5.65
CA TRP A 56 4.53 3.78 -4.20
C TRP A 56 4.27 2.34 -3.75
N MET A 57 4.71 2.01 -2.54
CA MET A 57 4.51 0.72 -1.91
C MET A 57 4.14 0.93 -0.44
N GLU A 58 2.96 0.47 -0.05
CA GLU A 58 2.57 0.29 1.34
C GLU A 58 2.99 -1.11 1.79
N ARG A 59 3.69 -1.20 2.91
CA ARG A 59 4.02 -2.47 3.56
C ARG A 59 3.20 -2.57 4.84
N TYR A 60 2.54 -3.70 5.04
CA TYR A 60 1.76 -4.04 6.22
C TYR A 60 2.30 -5.31 6.85
N ASP A 61 2.77 -5.23 8.10
CA ASP A 61 3.41 -6.35 8.80
C ASP A 61 2.42 -7.09 9.69
N GLY A 62 2.47 -8.43 9.70
CA GLY A 62 1.73 -9.27 10.64
C GLY A 62 0.20 -9.14 10.55
N VAL A 63 -0.34 -9.04 9.33
CA VAL A 63 -1.78 -8.77 9.15
C VAL A 63 -2.65 -10.00 9.41
N PRO A 64 -3.83 -9.84 10.03
CA PRO A 64 -4.81 -10.92 10.19
C PRO A 64 -5.55 -11.19 8.87
N PRO A 65 -6.15 -12.39 8.66
CA PRO A 65 -6.84 -12.72 7.41
C PRO A 65 -7.92 -11.71 6.99
N ALA A 66 -8.74 -11.24 7.95
CA ALA A 66 -9.82 -10.28 7.68
C ALA A 66 -9.34 -8.88 7.27
N PHE A 67 -8.05 -8.59 7.39
CA PHE A 67 -7.48 -7.30 6.99
C PHE A 67 -7.60 -7.07 5.49
N MET A 68 -7.32 -8.10 4.69
CA MET A 68 -7.23 -8.00 3.24
C MET A 68 -8.59 -7.69 2.60
N ASP A 69 -9.65 -8.30 3.11
CA ASP A 69 -11.02 -8.04 2.65
C ASP A 69 -11.47 -6.61 2.97
N ALA A 70 -10.99 -6.03 4.07
CA ALA A 70 -11.36 -4.69 4.52
C ALA A 70 -10.52 -3.57 3.88
N LEU A 71 -9.30 -3.87 3.42
CA LEU A 71 -8.33 -2.87 2.96
C LEU A 71 -8.83 -2.01 1.78
N PRO A 72 -9.50 -2.56 0.74
CA PRO A 72 -10.03 -1.73 -0.35
C PRO A 72 -11.06 -0.71 0.13
N ALA A 73 -11.98 -1.11 1.01
CA ALA A 73 -13.01 -0.23 1.56
C ALA A 73 -12.40 0.90 2.41
N MET A 74 -11.40 0.58 3.25
CA MET A 74 -10.69 1.58 4.05
C MET A 74 -9.91 2.58 3.16
N ALA A 75 -9.29 2.11 2.06
CA ALA A 75 -8.60 2.99 1.13
C ALA A 75 -9.56 3.95 0.39
N THR A 76 -10.74 3.46 0.01
CA THR A 76 -11.82 4.31 -0.53
C THR A 76 -12.30 5.32 0.51
N GLN A 77 -12.54 4.90 1.75
CA GLN A 77 -12.95 5.78 2.86
C GLN A 77 -11.94 6.90 3.12
N CYS A 78 -10.64 6.62 2.98
CA CYS A 78 -9.58 7.61 3.18
C CYS A 78 -9.34 8.53 1.95
N GLY A 79 -10.03 8.26 0.84
CA GLY A 79 -9.91 8.98 -0.41
C GLY A 79 -8.70 8.59 -1.27
N LEU A 80 -7.98 7.51 -0.90
CA LEU A 80 -6.78 7.09 -1.63
C LEU A 80 -7.12 6.51 -3.00
N ALA A 81 -8.22 5.76 -3.12
CA ALA A 81 -8.60 5.06 -4.34
C ALA A 81 -8.78 5.99 -5.56
N THR A 82 -9.11 7.27 -5.35
CA THR A 82 -9.30 8.25 -6.43
C THR A 82 -8.02 9.03 -6.78
N LEU A 83 -6.92 8.81 -6.05
CA LEU A 83 -5.66 9.57 -6.19
C LEU A 83 -4.54 8.76 -6.86
N VAL A 84 -4.75 7.46 -7.04
CA VAL A 84 -3.79 6.53 -7.65
C VAL A 84 -4.10 6.29 -9.13
N GLU A 85 -3.09 5.95 -9.92
CA GLU A 85 -3.26 5.56 -11.32
C GLU A 85 -3.48 4.05 -11.42
N GLY A 86 -4.65 3.65 -11.92
CA GLY A 86 -4.99 2.24 -12.10
C GLY A 86 -5.35 1.55 -10.78
N GLU A 87 -4.99 0.27 -10.66
CA GLU A 87 -5.35 -0.56 -9.51
C GLU A 87 -4.26 -0.53 -8.42
N ARG A 88 -4.69 -0.82 -7.18
CA ARG A 88 -3.79 -1.12 -6.07
C ARG A 88 -3.49 -2.62 -6.08
N HIS A 89 -2.32 -2.98 -6.61
CA HIS A 89 -1.88 -4.38 -6.66
C HIS A 89 -1.44 -4.81 -5.27
N THR A 90 -1.88 -5.98 -4.83
CA THR A 90 -1.52 -6.53 -3.51
C THR A 90 -0.88 -7.90 -3.64
N GLU A 91 0.23 -8.08 -2.93
CA GLU A 91 0.93 -9.36 -2.79
C GLU A 91 1.13 -9.63 -1.29
N CYS A 92 0.77 -10.82 -0.82
CA CYS A 92 0.93 -11.23 0.57
C CYS A 92 1.83 -12.45 0.66
N PHE A 93 2.67 -12.48 1.68
CA PHE A 93 3.70 -13.49 1.88
C PHE A 93 3.61 -14.05 3.30
N GLU A 94 3.93 -15.33 3.44
CA GLU A 94 4.06 -16.04 4.71
C GLU A 94 5.48 -16.54 4.86
N ASP A 95 5.93 -16.67 6.11
CA ASP A 95 7.24 -17.26 6.38
C ASP A 95 7.27 -18.70 5.87
N MET A 96 8.35 -19.04 5.17
CA MET A 96 8.61 -20.43 4.83
C MET A 96 8.85 -21.23 6.11
N PRO A 97 8.17 -22.36 6.32
CA PRO A 97 8.46 -23.21 7.47
C PRO A 97 9.93 -23.64 7.41
N THR A 98 10.65 -23.47 8.51
CA THR A 98 12.04 -23.93 8.62
C THR A 98 12.06 -25.44 8.38
N PRO A 99 12.86 -25.98 7.45
CA PRO A 99 12.96 -27.42 7.27
C PRO A 99 13.40 -28.04 8.60
N CYS A 100 12.70 -29.06 9.07
CA CYS A 100 13.16 -29.86 10.20
C CYS A 100 14.57 -30.40 9.86
N ALA A 101 15.54 -30.11 10.72
CA ALA A 101 16.91 -30.60 10.60
C ALA A 101 17.00 -32.11 10.84
#